data_AF-A0A7K8NQ65-F1
#
_entry.id   AF-A0A7K8NQ65-F1
#
_cell.length_a   1.000
_cell.length_b   1.000
_cell.length_c   1.000
_cell.angle_alpha   90.00
_cell.angle_beta   90.00
_cell.angle_gamma   90.00
#
_symmetry.space_group_name_H-M   'P 1'
#
loop_
_entity.id
_entity.type
_entity.pdbx_description
1 polymer ?
#
loop_
_entity_poly.entity_id
_entity_poly.type
_entity_poly.pdbx_seq_one_letter_code
_entity_poly.pdbx_strand_id
1 'polypeptide(L)'
;QTGTYRQLFHPEQLITGKEDAANNYARGHYSIGKDKIDMALDRIRKQADACSGLQGFLIFHSFGGGTGSGFTSLLMERLSLDYGKKSKLEFAIYPAPQVSTAVVEPYNSILTTHTTLEHSD
;
A
#
# COMPACT_ATOMS: atom_id res chain seq x y z
N GLN A 1 -5.96 -5.87 -16.82
CA GLN A 1 -5.65 -7.18 -17.44
C GLN A 1 -5.44 -7.11 -18.96
N THR A 2 -5.20 -5.92 -19.54
CA THR A 2 -5.19 -5.70 -21.00
C THR A 2 -3.82 -5.31 -21.57
N GLY A 3 -2.79 -5.14 -20.73
CA GLY A 3 -1.44 -4.77 -21.16
C GLY A 3 -0.61 -5.94 -21.70
N THR A 4 0.56 -5.63 -22.26
CA THR A 4 1.49 -6.61 -22.86
C THR A 4 1.87 -7.74 -21.90
N TYR A 5 2.05 -7.43 -20.61
CA TYR A 5 2.43 -8.39 -19.57
C TYR A 5 1.24 -9.00 -18.82
N ARG A 6 0.04 -9.04 -19.41
CA ARG A 6 -1.18 -9.56 -18.76
C ARG A 6 -1.09 -11.02 -18.29
N GLN A 7 -0.21 -11.82 -18.90
CA GLN A 7 -0.01 -13.23 -18.56
C GLN A 7 1.09 -13.45 -17.52
N LEU A 8 1.87 -12.41 -17.18
CA LEU A 8 3.00 -12.53 -16.26
C LEU A 8 2.53 -12.68 -14.81
N PHE A 9 1.46 -11.99 -14.43
CA PHE A 9 0.96 -11.95 -13.06
C PHE A 9 -0.24 -12.87 -12.88
N HIS A 10 -0.25 -13.60 -11.77
CA HIS A 10 -1.40 -14.43 -11.45
C HIS A 10 -2.62 -13.52 -11.17
N PRO A 11 -3.79 -13.78 -11.74
CA PRO A 11 -4.95 -12.88 -11.63
C PRO A 11 -5.37 -12.65 -10.17
N GLU A 12 -5.12 -13.62 -9.30
CA GLU A 12 -5.42 -13.52 -7.86
C GLU A 12 -4.51 -12.56 -7.08
N GLN A 13 -3.34 -12.21 -7.64
CA GLN A 13 -2.44 -11.20 -7.05
C GLN A 13 -2.86 -9.78 -7.43
N LEU A 14 -3.76 -9.63 -8.40
CA LEU A 14 -4.27 -8.33 -8.86
C LEU A 14 -5.57 -8.01 -8.13
N ILE A 15 -5.47 -7.30 -7.02
CA ILE A 15 -6.61 -6.94 -6.16
C ILE A 15 -7.09 -5.53 -6.51
N THR A 16 -8.39 -5.39 -6.79
CA THR A 16 -9.01 -4.10 -7.13
C THR A 16 -10.26 -3.84 -6.30
N GLY A 17 -10.46 -2.59 -5.87
CA GLY A 17 -11.70 -2.11 -5.27
C GLY A 17 -12.70 -1.62 -6.32
N LYS A 18 -13.97 -1.44 -5.91
CA LYS A 18 -14.98 -0.77 -6.74
C LYS A 18 -14.91 0.76 -6.61
N GLU A 19 -14.51 1.23 -5.43
CA GLU A 19 -14.39 2.64 -5.10
C GLU A 19 -12.94 2.96 -4.73
N ASP A 20 -12.48 4.15 -5.09
CA ASP A 20 -11.16 4.65 -4.72
C ASP A 20 -11.20 5.45 -3.41
N ALA A 21 -10.03 5.89 -2.95
CA ALA A 21 -9.93 6.74 -1.76
C ALA A 21 -10.15 8.24 -2.06
N ALA A 22 -10.48 8.63 -3.30
CA ALA A 22 -10.73 10.01 -3.73
C ALA A 22 -9.69 11.03 -3.22
N ASN A 23 -8.39 10.71 -3.31
CA ASN A 23 -7.28 11.52 -2.79
C ASN A 23 -7.37 11.89 -1.30
N ASN A 24 -8.08 11.10 -0.50
CA ASN A 24 -8.25 11.31 0.92
C ASN A 24 -7.60 10.18 1.74
N TYR A 25 -6.57 10.51 2.51
CA TYR A 25 -5.89 9.59 3.43
C TYR A 25 -6.87 8.85 4.35
N ALA A 26 -7.80 9.57 4.98
CA ALA A 26 -8.74 8.99 5.94
C ALA A 26 -9.67 7.96 5.28
N ARG A 27 -10.02 8.17 4.00
CA ARG A 27 -10.80 7.17 3.25
C ARG A 27 -9.98 5.90 3.04
N GLY A 28 -8.74 6.05 2.60
CA GLY A 28 -7.82 4.95 2.36
C GLY A 28 -7.43 4.18 3.62
N HIS A 29 -7.33 4.86 4.76
CA HIS A 29 -6.88 4.24 6.01
C HIS A 29 -8.03 3.72 6.88
N TYR A 30 -9.09 4.51 7.08
CA TYR A 30 -10.11 4.21 8.09
C TYR A 30 -11.41 3.62 7.55
N SER A 31 -11.75 3.82 6.27
CA SER A 31 -13.02 3.37 5.69
C SER A 31 -12.80 2.32 4.60
N ILE A 32 -12.63 2.74 3.34
CA ILE A 32 -12.51 1.85 2.18
C ILE A 32 -11.36 0.86 2.31
N GLY A 33 -10.24 1.27 2.94
CA GLY A 33 -9.10 0.38 3.16
C GLY A 33 -9.38 -0.77 4.11
N LYS A 34 -10.20 -0.56 5.15
CA LYS A 34 -10.51 -1.61 6.13
C LYS A 34 -11.30 -2.76 5.51
N ASP A 35 -12.14 -2.47 4.54
CA ASP A 35 -12.91 -3.53 3.84
C ASP A 35 -12.04 -4.38 2.90
N LYS A 36 -10.83 -3.92 2.59
CA LYS A 36 -9.93 -4.55 1.61
C LYS A 36 -8.64 -5.11 2.22
N ILE A 37 -8.25 -4.66 3.40
CA ILE A 37 -6.99 -5.04 4.01
C ILE A 37 -6.90 -6.55 4.26
N ASP A 38 -7.98 -7.18 4.74
CA ASP A 38 -8.01 -8.62 5.03
C ASP A 38 -7.78 -9.46 3.77
N MET A 39 -8.38 -9.04 2.66
CA MET A 39 -8.18 -9.70 1.36
C MET A 39 -6.74 -9.56 0.89
N ALA A 40 -6.13 -8.38 1.04
CA ALA A 40 -4.74 -8.17 0.66
C ALA A 40 -3.78 -9.00 1.52
N LEU A 41 -4.00 -9.03 2.84
CA LEU A 41 -3.19 -9.81 3.78
C LEU A 41 -3.29 -11.33 3.51
N ASP A 42 -4.48 -11.86 3.21
CA ASP A 42 -4.63 -13.28 2.85
C ASP A 42 -3.81 -13.64 1.60
N ARG A 43 -3.80 -12.77 0.59
CA ARG A 43 -3.00 -12.98 -0.62
C ARG A 43 -1.50 -12.89 -0.34
N ILE A 44 -1.07 -11.92 0.48
CA ILE A 44 0.33 -11.80 0.89
C ILE A 44 0.75 -13.04 1.68
N ARG A 45 -0.10 -13.53 2.59
CA ARG A 45 0.17 -14.74 3.38
C ARG A 45 0.38 -15.96 2.50
N LYS A 46 -0.46 -16.18 1.50
CA LYS A 46 -0.28 -17.28 0.53
C LYS A 46 1.05 -17.20 -0.22
N GLN A 47 1.53 -15.99 -0.55
CA GLN A 47 2.84 -15.80 -1.18
C GLN A 47 3.99 -16.01 -0.18
N ALA A 48 3.81 -15.58 1.07
CA ALA A 48 4.77 -15.81 2.14
C ALA A 48 4.92 -17.31 2.46
N ASP A 49 3.83 -18.07 2.48
CA ASP A 49 3.83 -19.52 2.74
C ASP A 49 4.52 -20.31 1.61
N ALA A 50 4.49 -19.80 0.37
CA ALA A 50 5.22 -20.37 -0.75
C ALA A 50 6.74 -20.12 -0.68
N CYS A 51 7.20 -19.21 0.19
CA CYS A 51 8.62 -18.90 0.36
C CYS A 51 9.24 -19.77 1.47
N SER A 52 10.38 -20.42 1.19
CA SER A 52 11.13 -21.16 2.21
C SER A 52 11.82 -20.25 3.25
N GLY A 53 12.01 -18.97 2.93
CA GLY A 53 12.70 -18.00 3.79
C GLY A 53 12.44 -16.56 3.35
N LEU A 54 11.24 -16.04 3.62
CA LEU A 54 10.89 -14.65 3.32
C LEU A 54 11.87 -13.68 4.01
N GLN A 55 12.51 -12.79 3.25
CA GLN A 55 13.40 -11.76 3.79
C GLN A 55 12.63 -10.52 4.22
N GLY A 56 11.68 -10.07 3.38
CA GLY A 56 11.01 -8.80 3.57
C GLY A 56 10.01 -8.45 2.47
N PHE A 57 9.51 -7.23 2.53
CA PHE A 57 8.56 -6.66 1.57
C PHE A 57 9.14 -5.40 0.94
N LEU A 58 8.91 -5.25 -0.38
CA LEU A 58 9.18 -4.03 -1.11
C LEU A 58 7.83 -3.38 -1.45
N ILE A 59 7.60 -2.18 -0.96
CA ILE A 59 6.29 -1.52 -1.03
C ILE A 59 6.43 -0.27 -1.89
N PHE A 60 5.67 -0.23 -2.98
CA PHE A 60 5.67 0.87 -3.93
C PHE A 60 4.37 1.66 -3.78
N HIS A 61 4.47 2.95 -3.50
CA HIS A 61 3.28 3.78 -3.33
C HIS A 61 3.56 5.27 -3.60
N SER A 62 2.49 6.06 -3.66
CA SER A 62 2.57 7.52 -3.76
C SER A 62 2.21 8.17 -2.44
N PHE A 63 2.92 9.21 -2.03
CA PHE A 63 2.55 10.00 -0.84
C PHE A 63 1.32 10.89 -1.08
N GLY A 64 1.12 11.36 -2.31
CA GLY A 64 0.03 12.29 -2.63
C GLY A 64 -1.36 11.65 -2.72
N GLY A 65 -1.46 10.39 -3.19
CA GLY A 65 -2.73 9.72 -3.42
C GLY A 65 -3.39 9.20 -2.14
N GLY A 66 -4.72 9.17 -2.08
CA GLY A 66 -5.46 8.73 -0.88
C GLY A 66 -5.29 7.23 -0.57
N THR A 67 -5.23 6.39 -1.61
CA THR A 67 -4.97 4.95 -1.46
C THR A 67 -3.48 4.72 -1.20
N GLY A 68 -2.61 5.34 -2.01
CA GLY A 68 -1.16 5.18 -1.86
C GLY A 68 -0.61 5.65 -0.51
N SER A 69 -1.24 6.65 0.11
CA SER A 69 -0.90 7.10 1.47
C SER A 69 -1.64 6.26 2.52
N GLY A 70 -2.97 6.36 2.56
CA GLY A 70 -3.79 5.80 3.64
C GLY A 70 -3.82 4.28 3.71
N PHE A 71 -4.00 3.61 2.56
CA PHE A 71 -4.04 2.14 2.55
C PHE A 71 -2.66 1.55 2.81
N THR A 72 -1.59 2.17 2.31
CA THR A 72 -0.22 1.72 2.56
C THR A 72 0.14 1.82 4.04
N SER A 73 -0.20 2.93 4.71
CA SER A 73 -0.03 3.06 6.16
C SER A 73 -0.73 1.94 6.93
N LEU A 74 -1.99 1.66 6.60
CA LEU A 74 -2.75 0.56 7.21
C LEU A 74 -2.10 -0.81 6.93
N LEU A 75 -1.62 -1.02 5.70
CA LEU A 75 -0.95 -2.25 5.32
C LEU A 75 0.36 -2.45 6.10
N MET A 76 1.13 -1.38 6.28
CA MET A 76 2.40 -1.41 7.02
C MET A 76 2.21 -1.72 8.51
N GLU A 77 1.19 -1.14 9.13
CA GLU A 77 0.80 -1.47 10.50
C GLU A 77 0.50 -2.97 10.64
N ARG A 78 -0.31 -3.52 9.71
CA ARG A 78 -0.69 -4.94 9.74
C ARG A 78 0.47 -5.88 9.43
N LEU A 79 1.32 -5.53 8.46
CA LEU A 79 2.52 -6.31 8.15
C LEU A 79 3.51 -6.29 9.29
N SER A 80 3.61 -5.19 10.05
CA SER A 80 4.47 -5.14 11.23
C SER A 80 3.95 -6.02 12.37
N LEU A 81 2.63 -6.18 12.50
CA LEU A 81 2.02 -7.11 13.46
C LEU A 81 2.25 -8.58 13.07
N ASP A 82 1.98 -8.94 11.80
CA ASP A 82 2.08 -10.34 11.35
C ASP A 82 3.53 -10.77 11.07
N TYR A 83 4.37 -9.85 10.60
CA TYR A 83 5.74 -10.11 10.11
C TYR A 83 6.80 -9.19 10.73
N GLY A 84 6.69 -8.87 12.03
CA GLY A 84 7.54 -7.87 12.70
C GLY A 84 9.05 -8.08 12.65
N LYS A 85 9.55 -9.29 12.33
CA LYS A 85 10.99 -9.57 12.15
C LYS A 85 11.48 -9.44 10.70
N LYS A 86 10.59 -9.10 9.75
CA LYS A 86 10.91 -9.01 8.33
C LYS A 86 11.11 -7.56 7.92
N SER A 87 12.10 -7.34 7.05
CA SER A 87 12.44 -5.99 6.57
C SER A 87 11.34 -5.45 5.66
N LYS A 88 11.03 -4.16 5.77
CA LYS A 88 10.03 -3.49 4.94
C LYS A 88 10.66 -2.24 4.34
N LEU A 89 10.86 -2.25 3.02
CA LEU A 89 11.46 -1.14 2.30
C LEU A 89 10.38 -0.42 1.48
N GLU A 90 10.29 0.89 1.66
CA GLU A 90 9.34 1.74 0.95
C GLU A 90 10.00 2.46 -0.24
N PHE A 91 9.35 2.38 -1.39
CA PHE A 91 9.60 3.20 -2.57
C PHE A 91 8.43 4.16 -2.73
N ALA A 92 8.53 5.30 -2.05
CA ALA A 92 7.51 6.33 -2.05
C ALA A 92 7.78 7.41 -3.10
N ILE A 93 6.77 7.71 -3.92
CA ILE A 93 6.82 8.81 -4.88
C ILE A 93 6.38 10.09 -4.17
N TYR A 94 7.31 11.04 -4.06
CA TYR A 94 7.05 12.35 -3.47
C TYR A 94 6.26 13.25 -4.45
N PRO A 95 5.22 13.97 -3.98
CA PRO A 95 4.43 14.83 -4.85
C PRO A 95 5.25 16.03 -5.35
N ALA A 96 5.07 16.39 -6.62
CA ALA A 96 5.66 17.60 -7.20
C ALA A 96 4.56 18.46 -7.82
N PRO A 97 4.56 19.80 -7.61
CA PRO A 97 3.50 20.69 -8.08
C PRO A 97 3.23 20.62 -9.59
N GLN A 98 4.24 20.26 -10.39
CA GLN A 98 4.14 20.18 -11.85
C GLN A 98 3.32 18.98 -12.34
N VAL A 99 3.19 17.91 -11.54
CA VAL A 99 2.48 16.66 -11.88
C VAL A 99 1.37 16.32 -10.90
N SER A 100 1.19 17.16 -9.87
CA SER A 100 0.20 17.01 -8.82
C SER A 100 -1.22 17.09 -9.39
N THR A 101 -2.08 16.19 -8.94
CA THR A 101 -3.51 16.15 -9.36
C THR A 101 -4.45 16.54 -8.23
N ALA A 102 -3.95 16.64 -7.00
CA ALA A 102 -4.74 16.98 -5.83
C ALA A 102 -4.07 18.05 -4.97
N VAL A 103 -4.86 19.06 -4.59
CA VAL A 103 -4.43 20.14 -3.68
C VAL A 103 -4.12 19.60 -2.27
N VAL A 104 -4.66 18.43 -1.92
CA VAL A 104 -4.52 17.80 -0.59
C VAL A 104 -3.32 16.85 -0.48
N GLU A 105 -2.47 16.76 -1.51
CA GLU A 105 -1.27 15.90 -1.49
C GLU A 105 -0.31 16.19 -0.32
N PRO A 106 -0.06 17.46 0.09
CA PRO A 106 0.78 17.73 1.26
C PRO A 106 0.21 17.14 2.56
N TYR A 107 -1.12 17.18 2.74
CA TYR A 107 -1.77 16.58 3.91
C TYR A 107 -1.59 15.07 3.93
N ASN A 108 -1.85 14.41 2.81
CA ASN A 108 -1.69 12.97 2.69
C ASN A 108 -0.24 12.54 2.94
N SER A 109 0.73 13.32 2.45
CA SER A 109 2.16 13.06 2.60
C SER A 109 2.64 13.12 4.05
N ILE A 110 2.17 14.11 4.82
CA ILE A 110 2.52 14.23 6.23
C ILE A 110 1.89 13.09 7.05
N LEU A 111 0.60 12.81 6.81
CA LEU A 111 -0.12 11.77 7.55
C LEU A 111 0.48 10.39 7.32
N THR A 112 0.78 10.03 6.07
CA THR A 112 1.39 8.74 5.77
C THR A 112 2.79 8.63 6.36
N THR A 113 3.64 9.65 6.19
CA THR A 113 4.99 9.66 6.77
C THR A 113 4.94 9.47 8.29
N HIS A 114 4.03 10.15 8.99
CA HIS A 114 3.89 9.99 10.44
C HIS A 114 3.57 8.54 10.83
N THR A 115 2.66 7.89 10.12
CA THR A 115 2.24 6.51 10.43
C THR A 115 3.19 5.43 9.94
N THR A 116 3.90 5.65 8.82
CA THR A 116 4.81 4.65 8.27
C THR A 116 6.21 4.72 8.87
N LEU A 117 6.61 5.84 9.49
CA LEU A 117 7.96 6.01 10.05
C LEU A 117 8.34 4.94 11.10
N GLU A 118 7.39 4.53 11.94
CA GLU A 118 7.62 3.49 12.96
C GLU A 118 7.58 2.06 12.38
N HIS A 119 7.14 1.93 11.14
CA HIS A 119 6.89 0.66 10.49
C HIS A 119 7.78 0.42 9.27
N SER A 120 8.54 1.40 8.79
CA SER A 120 9.56 1.19 7.75
C SER A 120 10.91 0.90 8.41
N ASP A 121 11.68 0.00 7.81
CA ASP A 121 13.09 -0.25 8.15
C ASP A 121 14.05 0.62 7.32
#